data_AF-A0A925G3M1-F1
#
_entry.id   AF-A0A925G3M1-F1
#
_cell.length_a   1.000
_cell.length_b   1.000
_cell.length_c   1.000
_cell.angle_alpha   90.00
_cell.angle_beta   90.00
_cell.angle_gamma   90.00
#
_symmetry.space_group_name_H-M   'P 1'
#
loop_
_entity.id
_entity.type
_entity.pdbx_description
1 polymer ?
#
loop_
_entity_poly.entity_id
_entity_poly.type
_entity_poly.pdbx_seq_one_letter_code
_entity_poly.pdbx_strand_id
1 'polypeptide(L)' 'SCPKISFGMMTDEHGKLSMPVSIHVHHALMDGYHVAEFVNLFQELMNS' A
#
# COMPACT_ATOMS: atom_id res chain seq x y z
N SER A 1 1.44 13.42 13.12
CA SER A 1 0.65 13.02 11.93
C SER A 1 1.13 11.67 11.47
N CYS A 2 0.61 10.63 12.09
CA CYS A 2 1.02 9.26 11.81
C CYS A 2 0.15 8.74 10.65
N PRO A 3 0.74 8.29 9.53
CA PRO A 3 -0.01 7.61 8.48
C PRO A 3 -0.65 6.36 9.06
N LYS A 4 -1.93 6.10 8.74
CA LYS A 4 -2.62 4.87 9.16
C LYS A 4 -2.70 3.94 7.96
N ILE A 5 -2.11 2.76 8.09
CA ILE A 5 -2.09 1.73 7.06
C ILE A 5 -2.78 0.50 7.62
N SER A 6 -3.78 0.00 6.89
CA SER A 6 -4.53 -1.20 7.23
C SER A 6 -4.43 -2.21 6.10
N PHE A 7 -4.18 -3.47 6.47
CA PHE A 7 -4.08 -4.59 5.54
C PHE A 7 -5.30 -5.50 5.73
N GLY A 8 -5.95 -5.88 4.64
CA GLY A 8 -7.04 -6.86 4.67
C GLY A 8 -6.53 -8.27 4.38
N MET A 9 -7.48 -9.21 4.30
CA MET A 9 -7.20 -10.61 4.00
C MET A 9 -6.57 -10.76 2.61
N MET A 10 -5.53 -11.57 2.51
CA MET A 10 -4.92 -11.95 1.24
C MET A 10 -5.81 -12.97 0.52
N THR A 11 -6.03 -12.78 -0.78
CA THR A 11 -6.85 -13.65 -1.63
C THR A 11 -6.00 -14.21 -2.76
N ASP A 12 -6.19 -15.48 -3.09
CA ASP A 12 -5.59 -16.09 -4.29
C ASP A 12 -6.50 -15.85 -5.49
N GLU A 13 -5.95 -15.25 -6.53
CA GLU A 13 -6.59 -15.14 -7.84
C GLU A 13 -5.67 -15.76 -8.88
N HIS A 14 -6.01 -16.98 -9.31
CA HIS A 14 -5.28 -17.71 -10.36
C HIS A 14 -3.78 -17.92 -10.05
N GLY A 15 -3.44 -18.23 -8.79
CA GLY A 15 -2.05 -18.39 -8.35
C GLY A 15 -1.31 -17.08 -8.13
N LYS A 16 -1.99 -15.93 -8.24
CA LYS A 16 -1.49 -14.63 -7.79
C LYS A 16 -2.16 -14.28 -6.47
N LEU A 17 -1.35 -14.15 -5.42
CA LEU A 17 -1.84 -13.68 -4.14
C LEU A 17 -1.95 -12.15 -4.15
N SER A 18 -3.14 -11.64 -3.87
CA SER A 18 -3.45 -10.21 -3.80
C SER A 18 -3.84 -9.83 -2.38
N MET A 19 -3.40 -8.65 -1.90
CA MET A 19 -3.73 -8.15 -0.56
C MET A 19 -4.27 -6.72 -0.64
N PRO A 20 -5.49 -6.44 -0.15
CA PRO A 20 -6.02 -5.08 -0.14
C PRO A 20 -5.33 -4.25 0.95
N VAL A 21 -4.92 -3.03 0.59
CA VAL A 21 -4.24 -2.08 1.47
C VAL A 21 -4.99 -0.75 1.49
N SER A 22 -5.29 -0.24 2.68
CA SER A 22 -5.91 1.08 2.87
C SER A 22 -4.91 2.00 3.54
N ILE A 23 -4.61 3.14 2.91
CA ILE A 23 -3.64 4.13 3.37
C ILE A 23 -4.37 5.45 3.62
N HIS A 24 -4.36 5.91 4.87
CA HIS A 24 -4.92 7.20 5.26
C HIS A 24 -3.79 8.14 5.68
N VAL A 25 -3.67 9.26 4.97
CA VAL A 25 -2.66 10.29 5.20
C VAL A 25 -3.31 11.66 5.35
N HIS A 26 -2.64 12.54 6.09
CA HIS A 26 -3.01 13.95 6.14
C HIS A 26 -2.40 14.70 4.97
N HIS A 27 -3.25 15.28 4.11
CA HIS A 27 -2.83 16.00 2.90
C HIS A 27 -1.89 17.21 3.14
N ALA A 28 -1.86 17.75 4.36
CA ALA A 28 -0.95 18.83 4.72
C ALA A 28 0.53 18.41 4.82
N LEU A 29 0.81 17.09 4.76
CA LEU A 29 2.14 16.53 4.99
C LEU A 29 2.55 15.52 3.93
N MET A 30 1.59 14.90 3.24
CA MET A 30 1.82 13.98 2.13
C MET A 30 0.72 14.13 1.09
N ASP A 31 1.09 14.11 -0.18
CA ASP A 31 0.17 14.13 -1.31
C ASP A 31 0.09 12.73 -1.97
N GLY A 32 -0.66 12.63 -3.08
CA GLY A 32 -0.79 11.38 -3.81
C GLY A 32 0.53 10.85 -4.40
N TYR A 33 1.53 11.72 -4.62
CA TYR A 33 2.82 11.31 -5.17
C TYR A 33 3.62 10.47 -4.17
N HIS A 34 3.72 10.93 -2.92
CA HIS A 34 4.42 10.19 -1.87
C HIS A 34 3.76 8.85 -1.55
N VAL A 35 2.43 8.78 -1.61
CA VAL A 35 1.69 7.51 -1.43
C VAL A 35 1.98 6.55 -2.58
N ALA A 36 2.04 7.05 -3.82
CA ALA A 36 2.37 6.23 -4.98
C ALA A 36 3.80 5.69 -4.92
N GLU A 37 4.77 6.51 -4.53
CA GLU A 37 6.16 6.08 -4.35
C GLU A 37 6.28 4.97 -3.30
N PHE A 38 5.61 5.14 -2.15
CA PHE A 38 5.55 4.12 -1.10
C PHE A 38 4.95 2.80 -1.61
N VAL A 39 3.81 2.86 -2.33
CA VAL A 39 3.14 1.65 -2.85
C VAL A 39 4.01 0.93 -3.86
N ASN A 40 4.70 1.65 -4.74
CA ASN A 40 5.57 1.05 -5.75
C ASN A 40 6.77 0.33 -5.10
N LEU A 41 7.46 1.00 -4.17
CA LEU A 41 8.58 0.39 -3.46
C LEU A 41 8.13 -0.82 -2.63
N PHE A 42 6.97 -0.72 -1.96
CA PHE A 42 6.40 -1.82 -1.21
C PHE A 42 6.12 -3.04 -2.10
N GLN A 43 5.56 -2.82 -3.29
CA GLN A 43 5.30 -3.89 -4.25
C GLN A 43 6.60 -4.50 -4.81
N GLU A 44 7.63 -3.69 -5.07
CA GLU A 44 8.94 -4.17 -5.51
C GLU A 44 9.59 -5.08 -4.47
N LEU A 45 9.55 -4.68 -3.19
CA LEU A 45 10.08 -5.48 -2.09
C LEU A 45 9.31 -6.78 -1.89
N MET A 46 8.00 -6.83 -2.17
CA MET A 46 7.22 -8.08 -2.13
C MET A 46 7.51 -9.02 -3.32
N ASN A 47 7.98 -8.48 -4.44
CA ASN A 47 8.32 -9.26 -5.63
C ASN A 47 9.76 -9.82 -5.59
N SER A 48 10.57 -9.37 -4.62
CA SER A 48 11.95 -9.78 -4.40
C SER A 48 12.02 -11.07 -3.58
#